data_AF-A0A841B812-F1
#
_entry.id   AF-A0A841B812-F1
#
_cell.length_a   1.000
_cell.length_b   1.000
_cell.length_c   1.000
_cell.angle_alpha   90.00
_cell.angle_beta   90.00
_cell.angle_gamma   90.00
#
_symmetry.space_group_name_H-M   'P 1'
#
loop_
_entity.id
_entity.type
_entity.pdbx_description
1 polymer ?
#
loop_
_entity_poly.entity_id
_entity_poly.type
_entity_poly.pdbx_seq_one_letter_code
_entity_poly.pdbx_strand_id
1 'polypeptide(L)'
;MKRFWPWLRILGALGILAVLAGQLGTQAFLDGLREVDATGVAAALGIGFATTLFSAGRWCLVARRLSLQLPLWSAVGEYYRALFLNGVLPAGVLGDVHRAVQHGRESGDVLRGVRAVVLERTAGQIVVIGASVAVVLSTPSVVPPPIDGVVMVAGIVVVVLALTAVVTGMTAGKHWIHSGSRWRRGFAVTLADVRLGLLTKETWPGVSLLSIATLAGHLALFVVAARAAGVTAPVGELLPLMILALLAMGLPLNIGGWGPREGVCALLFGAAGLGSAQGVTVAVVYGVLALVASLPGAGVLLARSLKSHRTDRSTPMTVERVVETRLPTHYGVFRAYGYLDADGTEQMALVHGEIAGFGTLARVHSECLTGDVFSSMHCECGDQLAAALRAIVEEGAGVLVYAQGHEGRGIGLLAKLKAMRLQDEGLDTVEANIALGLPVDARDYRAAAEILTDLGVRSVRLLSNNPTKVDQLKLHGVRISERVPLLVTPNDENLRYLRTKQERMHHFLPHLDLAESSERGQGLPEALHQ
;
A
#
# COMPACT_ATOMS: atom_id res chain seq x y z
N MET A 1 12.17 -21.29 6.98
CA MET A 1 10.87 -21.66 6.36
C MET A 1 10.16 -20.53 5.60
N LYS A 2 10.24 -19.24 6.00
CA LYS A 2 9.56 -18.12 5.30
C LYS A 2 10.02 -17.82 3.86
N ARG A 3 11.24 -18.21 3.48
CA ARG A 3 11.82 -17.94 2.14
C ARG A 3 11.38 -18.94 1.05
N PHE A 4 10.84 -20.10 1.43
CA PHE A 4 10.56 -21.21 0.50
C PHE A 4 9.13 -21.19 -0.05
N TRP A 5 8.18 -20.65 0.72
CA TRP A 5 6.76 -20.61 0.37
C TRP A 5 6.44 -19.83 -0.93
N PRO A 6 7.07 -18.67 -1.23
CA PRO A 6 6.83 -17.97 -2.50
C PRO A 6 7.26 -18.80 -3.72
N TRP A 7 8.39 -19.51 -3.61
CA TRP A 7 8.91 -20.38 -4.67
C TRP A 7 8.02 -21.59 -4.90
N LEU A 8 7.51 -22.21 -3.83
CA LEU A 8 6.60 -23.35 -3.94
C LEU A 8 5.29 -22.99 -4.67
N ARG A 9 4.76 -21.78 -4.44
CA ARG A 9 3.55 -21.28 -5.13
C ARG A 9 3.80 -21.08 -6.63
N ILE A 10 4.95 -20.49 -6.98
CA ILE A 10 5.37 -20.30 -8.37
C ILE A 10 5.57 -21.66 -9.06
N LEU A 11 6.29 -22.58 -8.42
CA LEU A 11 6.51 -23.92 -8.97
C LEU A 11 5.19 -24.70 -9.15
N GLY A 12 4.22 -24.53 -8.23
CA GLY A 12 2.89 -25.12 -8.36
C GLY A 12 2.13 -24.61 -9.58
N ALA A 13 2.08 -23.29 -9.82
CA ALA A 13 1.40 -22.72 -10.97
C ALA A 13 2.09 -23.10 -12.30
N LEU A 14 3.42 -23.05 -12.34
CA LEU A 14 4.20 -23.50 -13.50
C LEU A 14 3.99 -25.00 -13.77
N GLY A 15 3.90 -25.82 -12.72
CA GLY A 15 3.59 -27.24 -12.83
C GLY A 15 2.23 -27.48 -13.47
N ILE A 16 1.18 -26.75 -13.04
CA ILE A 16 -0.16 -26.85 -13.65
C ILE A 16 -0.10 -26.49 -15.13
N LEU A 17 0.54 -25.36 -15.48
CA LEU A 17 0.66 -24.93 -16.87
C LEU A 17 1.47 -25.90 -17.73
N ALA A 18 2.55 -26.47 -17.19
CA ALA A 18 3.38 -27.47 -17.89
C ALA A 18 2.62 -28.78 -18.13
N VAL A 19 1.84 -29.24 -17.14
CA VAL A 19 0.98 -30.42 -17.30
C VAL A 19 -0.08 -30.18 -18.37
N LEU A 20 -0.75 -29.02 -18.35
CA LEU A 20 -1.75 -28.68 -19.37
C LEU A 20 -1.13 -28.60 -20.76
N ALA A 21 0.04 -27.95 -20.90
CA ALA A 21 0.75 -27.87 -22.18
C ALA A 21 1.21 -29.25 -22.69
N GLY A 22 1.64 -30.14 -21.79
CA GLY A 22 2.03 -31.51 -22.13
C GLY A 22 0.85 -32.41 -22.50
N GLN A 23 -0.31 -32.22 -21.88
CA GLN A 23 -1.51 -33.05 -22.10
C GLN A 23 -2.37 -32.59 -23.27
N LEU A 24 -2.48 -31.27 -23.49
CA LEU A 24 -3.40 -30.66 -24.45
C LEU A 24 -2.68 -30.01 -25.64
N GLY A 25 -1.34 -29.95 -25.61
CA GLY A 25 -0.52 -29.27 -26.62
C GLY A 25 -0.51 -27.75 -26.46
N THR A 26 0.44 -27.09 -27.11
CA THR A 26 0.56 -25.61 -27.09
C THR A 26 -0.43 -24.90 -28.02
N GLN A 27 -1.10 -25.64 -28.92
CA GLN A 27 -2.03 -25.05 -29.90
C GLN A 27 -3.23 -24.40 -29.22
N ALA A 28 -3.81 -25.02 -28.19
CA ALA A 28 -4.93 -24.43 -27.44
C ALA A 28 -4.59 -23.05 -26.84
N PHE A 29 -3.33 -22.83 -26.44
CA PHE A 29 -2.86 -21.53 -25.97
C PHE A 29 -2.67 -20.53 -27.12
N LEU A 30 -2.14 -20.99 -28.26
CA LEU A 30 -1.91 -20.15 -29.44
C LEU A 30 -3.22 -19.74 -30.11
N ASP A 31 -4.20 -20.63 -30.16
CA ASP A 31 -5.52 -20.36 -30.69
C ASP A 31 -6.23 -19.32 -29.81
N GLY A 32 -6.17 -19.47 -28.48
CA GLY A 32 -6.71 -18.45 -27.57
C GLY A 32 -6.08 -17.05 -27.72
N LEU A 33 -4.83 -16.95 -28.19
CA LEU A 33 -4.20 -15.66 -28.50
C LEU A 33 -4.62 -15.08 -29.86
N ARG A 34 -4.99 -15.94 -30.82
CA ARG A 34 -5.41 -15.55 -32.17
C ARG A 34 -6.87 -15.10 -32.24
N GLU A 35 -7.71 -15.59 -31.32
CA GLU A 35 -9.15 -15.30 -31.29
C GLU A 35 -9.53 -13.91 -30.70
N VAL A 36 -8.55 -13.12 -30.26
CA VAL A 36 -8.83 -11.79 -29.69
C VAL A 36 -8.96 -10.74 -30.80
N ASP A 37 -10.20 -10.38 -31.12
CA ASP A 37 -10.55 -9.37 -32.13
C ASP A 37 -10.81 -7.97 -31.52
N ALA A 38 -11.04 -6.97 -32.38
CA ALA A 38 -11.28 -5.59 -31.95
C ALA A 38 -12.55 -5.44 -31.10
N THR A 39 -13.59 -6.23 -31.41
CA THR A 39 -14.85 -6.25 -30.66
C THR A 39 -14.65 -6.80 -29.25
N GLY A 40 -13.91 -7.90 -29.12
CA GLY A 40 -13.53 -8.50 -27.84
C GLY A 40 -12.69 -7.54 -26.99
N VAL A 41 -11.74 -6.83 -27.60
CA VAL A 41 -10.95 -5.78 -26.92
C VAL A 41 -11.84 -4.63 -26.42
N ALA A 42 -12.75 -4.12 -27.27
CA ALA A 42 -13.65 -3.03 -26.88
C ALA A 42 -14.59 -3.46 -25.74
N ALA A 43 -15.15 -4.68 -25.82
CA ALA A 43 -15.96 -5.26 -24.76
C ALA A 43 -15.17 -5.43 -23.47
N ALA A 44 -13.92 -5.91 -23.54
CA ALA A 44 -13.05 -6.06 -22.38
C ALA A 44 -12.75 -4.72 -21.69
N LEU A 45 -12.47 -3.66 -22.46
CA LEU A 45 -12.26 -2.32 -21.91
C LEU A 45 -13.53 -1.75 -21.26
N GLY A 46 -14.69 -1.90 -21.90
CA GLY A 46 -15.97 -1.41 -21.38
C GLY A 46 -16.44 -2.15 -20.12
N ILE A 47 -16.45 -3.48 -20.18
CA ILE A 47 -16.79 -4.35 -19.02
C ILE A 47 -15.76 -4.15 -17.91
N GLY A 48 -14.48 -4.08 -18.26
CA GLY A 48 -13.38 -3.81 -17.33
C GLY A 48 -13.54 -2.49 -16.59
N PHE A 49 -13.92 -1.42 -17.30
CA PHE A 49 -14.20 -0.11 -16.70
C PHE A 49 -15.36 -0.16 -15.71
N ALA A 50 -16.51 -0.72 -16.10
CA ALA A 50 -17.64 -0.87 -15.19
C ALA A 50 -17.29 -1.71 -13.95
N THR A 51 -16.62 -2.85 -14.16
CA THR A 51 -16.19 -3.76 -13.09
C THR A 51 -15.21 -3.09 -12.12
N THR A 52 -14.28 -2.29 -12.65
CA THR A 52 -13.32 -1.53 -11.86
C THR A 52 -14.01 -0.42 -11.07
N LEU A 53 -15.01 0.25 -11.67
CA LEU A 53 -15.81 1.27 -10.98
C LEU A 53 -16.58 0.68 -9.80
N PHE A 54 -17.20 -0.49 -9.97
CA PHE A 54 -17.90 -1.18 -8.87
C PHE A 54 -16.94 -1.60 -7.75
N SER A 55 -15.77 -2.12 -8.12
CA SER A 55 -14.75 -2.54 -7.16
C SER A 55 -14.14 -1.36 -6.39
N ALA A 56 -13.87 -0.25 -7.08
CA ALA A 56 -13.41 1.00 -6.46
C ALA A 56 -14.49 1.65 -5.58
N GLY A 57 -15.76 1.64 -6.03
CA GLY A 57 -16.89 2.11 -5.23
C GLY A 57 -17.06 1.30 -3.94
N ARG A 58 -16.89 -0.03 -4.02
CA ARG A 58 -16.89 -0.91 -2.85
C ARG A 58 -15.77 -0.55 -1.90
N TRP A 59 -14.57 -0.31 -2.41
CA TRP A 59 -13.43 0.14 -1.61
C TRP A 59 -13.70 1.46 -0.90
N CYS A 60 -14.26 2.46 -1.60
CA CYS A 60 -14.65 3.74 -1.00
C CYS A 60 -15.66 3.56 0.14
N LEU A 61 -16.67 2.70 -0.01
CA LEU A 61 -17.66 2.43 1.05
C LEU A 61 -17.01 1.84 2.31
N VAL A 62 -16.12 0.85 2.12
CA VAL A 62 -15.40 0.20 3.22
C VAL A 62 -14.42 1.17 3.89
N ALA A 63 -13.66 1.94 3.10
CA ALA A 63 -12.68 2.91 3.59
C ALA A 63 -13.33 4.01 4.45
N ARG A 64 -14.47 4.55 4.00
CA ARG A 64 -15.24 5.57 4.76
C ARG A 64 -15.64 5.10 6.16
N ARG A 65 -15.91 3.80 6.33
CA ARG A 65 -16.29 3.22 7.63
C ARG A 65 -15.13 3.00 8.57
N LEU A 66 -13.91 2.93 8.03
CA LEU A 66 -12.68 2.95 8.80
C LEU A 66 -12.14 4.38 9.00
N SER A 67 -12.98 5.39 8.75
CA SER A 67 -12.64 6.82 8.84
C SER A 67 -11.49 7.23 7.91
N LEU A 68 -11.34 6.54 6.77
CA LEU A 68 -10.40 6.91 5.71
C LEU A 68 -11.14 7.67 4.60
N GLN A 69 -10.58 8.82 4.19
CA GLN A 69 -11.12 9.57 3.07
C GLN A 69 -10.51 9.05 1.77
N LEU A 70 -11.36 8.59 0.86
CA LEU A 70 -10.93 8.10 -0.45
C LEU A 70 -11.93 8.55 -1.53
N PRO A 71 -11.58 9.54 -2.37
CA PRO A 71 -12.44 9.97 -3.46
C PRO A 71 -12.48 8.90 -4.56
N LEU A 72 -13.65 8.74 -5.19
CA LEU A 72 -13.93 7.64 -6.13
C LEU A 72 -12.92 7.58 -7.28
N TRP A 73 -12.61 8.72 -7.91
CA TRP A 73 -11.70 8.74 -9.06
C TRP A 73 -10.25 8.45 -8.69
N SER A 74 -9.82 8.82 -7.48
CA SER A 74 -8.51 8.37 -6.97
C SER A 74 -8.53 6.87 -6.69
N ALA A 75 -9.62 6.35 -6.11
CA ALA A 75 -9.79 4.91 -5.92
C ALA A 75 -9.74 4.15 -7.24
N VAL A 76 -10.42 4.62 -8.29
CA VAL A 76 -10.43 4.00 -9.62
C VAL A 76 -9.03 3.95 -10.23
N GLY A 77 -8.27 5.05 -10.20
CA GLY A 77 -6.90 5.07 -10.71
C GLY A 77 -5.96 4.13 -9.96
N GLU A 78 -6.07 4.10 -8.63
CA GLU A 78 -5.33 3.18 -7.77
C GLU A 78 -5.72 1.71 -7.99
N TYR A 79 -7.01 1.44 -8.21
CA TYR A 79 -7.53 0.10 -8.48
C TYR A 79 -7.03 -0.42 -9.83
N TYR A 80 -7.06 0.42 -10.88
CA TYR A 80 -6.50 0.08 -12.19
C TYR A 80 -5.02 -0.26 -12.12
N ARG A 81 -4.24 0.56 -11.39
CA ARG A 81 -2.83 0.28 -11.14
C ARG A 81 -2.66 -1.07 -10.43
N ALA A 82 -3.48 -1.35 -9.41
CA ALA A 82 -3.42 -2.60 -8.68
C ALA A 82 -3.74 -3.81 -9.58
N LEU A 83 -4.80 -3.72 -10.40
CA LEU A 83 -5.18 -4.78 -11.35
C LEU A 83 -4.05 -5.06 -12.35
N PHE A 84 -3.47 -4.02 -12.94
CA PHE A 84 -2.36 -4.18 -13.88
C PHE A 84 -1.15 -4.84 -13.21
N LEU A 85 -0.71 -4.34 -12.04
CA LEU A 85 0.42 -4.93 -11.31
C LEU A 85 0.15 -6.37 -10.89
N ASN A 86 -1.09 -6.69 -10.48
CA ASN A 86 -1.47 -8.06 -10.13
C ASN A 86 -1.47 -9.00 -11.34
N GLY A 87 -1.81 -8.51 -12.54
CA GLY A 87 -1.78 -9.30 -13.77
C GLY A 87 -0.38 -9.53 -14.35
N VAL A 88 0.57 -8.63 -14.07
CA VAL A 88 1.92 -8.69 -14.67
C VAL A 88 2.98 -9.22 -13.70
N LEU A 89 2.78 -9.09 -12.39
CA LEU A 89 3.76 -9.50 -11.38
C LEU A 89 3.48 -10.92 -10.83
N PRO A 90 4.53 -11.68 -10.47
CA PRO A 90 4.40 -13.09 -10.12
C PRO A 90 3.61 -13.38 -8.83
N ALA A 91 3.41 -12.40 -7.95
CA ALA A 91 2.72 -12.62 -6.68
C ALA A 91 1.20 -12.36 -6.71
N GLY A 92 0.65 -11.83 -7.80
CA GLY A 92 -0.81 -11.65 -8.00
C GLY A 92 -1.55 -10.71 -7.03
N VAL A 93 -0.90 -10.25 -5.96
CA VAL A 93 -1.46 -9.38 -4.91
C VAL A 93 -0.61 -8.15 -4.62
N LEU A 94 0.52 -7.97 -5.32
CA LEU A 94 1.46 -6.87 -5.11
C LEU A 94 0.80 -5.50 -5.35
N GLY A 95 -0.06 -5.40 -6.36
CA GLY A 95 -0.84 -4.20 -6.62
C GLY A 95 -1.78 -3.85 -5.47
N ASP A 96 -2.41 -4.86 -4.86
CA ASP A 96 -3.28 -4.67 -3.68
C ASP A 96 -2.50 -4.23 -2.44
N VAL A 97 -1.32 -4.80 -2.20
CA VAL A 97 -0.42 -4.38 -1.12
C VAL A 97 0.01 -2.94 -1.31
N HIS A 98 0.34 -2.56 -2.55
CA HIS A 98 0.80 -1.22 -2.86
C HIS A 98 -0.28 -0.17 -2.65
N ARG A 99 -1.51 -0.39 -3.14
CA ARG A 99 -2.64 0.54 -2.87
C ARG A 99 -3.01 0.59 -1.40
N ALA A 100 -2.91 -0.53 -0.67
CA ALA A 100 -3.16 -0.59 0.77
C ALA A 100 -2.18 0.27 1.57
N VAL A 101 -0.88 0.13 1.30
CA VAL A 101 0.17 0.87 1.99
C VAL A 101 0.14 2.35 1.60
N GLN A 102 -0.01 2.66 0.30
CA GLN A 102 -0.04 4.05 -0.16
C GLN A 102 -1.24 4.80 0.41
N HIS A 103 -2.45 4.24 0.30
CA HIS A 103 -3.65 4.88 0.85
C HIS A 103 -3.55 5.08 2.36
N GLY A 104 -2.99 4.10 3.08
CA GLY A 104 -2.77 4.23 4.51
C GLY A 104 -1.70 5.26 4.87
N ARG A 105 -0.63 5.41 4.07
CA ARG A 105 0.37 6.49 4.24
C ARG A 105 -0.24 7.86 4.01
N GLU A 106 -1.01 8.03 2.94
CA GLU A 106 -1.72 9.29 2.62
C GLU A 106 -2.74 9.66 3.70
N SER A 107 -3.33 8.65 4.36
CA SER A 107 -4.32 8.86 5.43
C SER A 107 -3.70 8.92 6.84
N GLY A 108 -2.37 8.79 6.98
CA GLY A 108 -1.69 8.78 8.27
C GLY A 108 -1.86 7.50 9.12
N ASP A 109 -2.49 6.45 8.61
CA ASP A 109 -2.67 5.15 9.27
C ASP A 109 -2.58 3.98 8.26
N VAL A 110 -1.37 3.42 8.15
CA VAL A 110 -1.07 2.28 7.26
C VAL A 110 -1.91 1.05 7.61
N LEU A 111 -2.17 0.80 8.88
CA LEU A 111 -2.87 -0.40 9.33
C LEU A 111 -4.35 -0.34 8.94
N ARG A 112 -5.00 0.82 9.08
CA ARG A 112 -6.37 1.03 8.58
C ARG A 112 -6.44 0.92 7.06
N GLY A 113 -5.45 1.47 6.33
CA GLY A 113 -5.38 1.34 4.87
C GLY A 113 -5.30 -0.12 4.41
N VAL A 114 -4.48 -0.94 5.08
CA VAL A 114 -4.39 -2.39 4.84
C VAL A 114 -5.70 -3.09 5.17
N ARG A 115 -6.32 -2.79 6.31
CA ARG A 115 -7.63 -3.36 6.70
C ARG A 115 -8.71 -3.03 5.69
N ALA A 116 -8.76 -1.81 5.17
CA ALA A 116 -9.75 -1.40 4.16
C ALA A 116 -9.68 -2.27 2.90
N VAL A 117 -8.47 -2.51 2.38
CA VAL A 117 -8.27 -3.34 1.18
C VAL A 117 -8.55 -4.81 1.47
N VAL A 118 -8.15 -5.33 2.64
CA VAL A 118 -8.46 -6.71 3.04
C VAL A 118 -9.97 -6.94 3.15
N LEU A 119 -10.70 -6.02 3.80
CA LEU A 119 -12.16 -6.09 3.93
C LEU A 119 -12.85 -6.01 2.57
N GLU A 120 -12.41 -5.10 1.70
CA GLU A 120 -12.93 -4.96 0.34
C GLU A 120 -12.77 -6.25 -0.48
N ARG A 121 -11.57 -6.85 -0.44
CA ARG A 121 -11.29 -8.12 -1.13
C ARG A 121 -12.08 -9.28 -0.54
N THR A 122 -12.21 -9.32 0.79
CA THR A 122 -13.02 -10.32 1.51
C THR A 122 -14.49 -10.23 1.10
N ALA A 123 -15.05 -9.03 0.99
CA ALA A 123 -16.44 -8.82 0.56
C ALA A 123 -16.71 -9.41 -0.82
N GLY A 124 -15.78 -9.21 -1.78
CA GLY A 124 -15.89 -9.82 -3.11
C GLY A 124 -15.82 -11.34 -3.07
N GLN A 125 -14.89 -11.90 -2.29
CA GLN A 125 -14.72 -13.35 -2.17
C GLN A 125 -15.94 -14.03 -1.53
N ILE A 126 -16.60 -13.39 -0.56
CA ILE A 126 -17.84 -13.92 0.04
C ILE A 126 -18.91 -14.16 -1.03
N VAL A 127 -19.08 -13.22 -1.97
CA VAL A 127 -20.09 -13.37 -3.04
C VAL A 127 -19.70 -14.48 -4.02
N VAL A 128 -18.43 -14.60 -4.40
CA VAL A 128 -17.95 -15.68 -5.29
C VAL A 128 -18.09 -17.05 -4.63
N ILE A 129 -17.71 -17.18 -3.35
CA ILE A 129 -17.86 -18.41 -2.58
C ILE A 129 -19.33 -18.78 -2.44
N GLY A 130 -20.19 -17.82 -2.08
CA GLY A 130 -21.64 -18.04 -1.97
C GLY A 130 -22.26 -18.51 -3.27
N ALA A 131 -21.91 -17.88 -4.40
CA ALA A 131 -22.35 -18.28 -5.73
C ALA A 131 -21.85 -19.70 -6.09
N SER A 132 -20.59 -20.01 -5.77
CA SER A 132 -20.01 -21.33 -6.03
C SER A 132 -20.69 -22.44 -5.23
N VAL A 133 -20.97 -22.19 -3.94
CA VAL A 133 -21.73 -23.12 -3.09
C VAL A 133 -23.13 -23.32 -3.66
N ALA A 134 -23.82 -22.25 -4.07
CA ALA A 134 -25.13 -22.36 -4.71
C ALA A 134 -25.09 -23.21 -5.99
N VAL A 135 -24.05 -23.06 -6.82
CA VAL A 135 -23.83 -23.88 -8.02
C VAL A 135 -23.64 -25.36 -7.67
N VAL A 136 -22.77 -25.68 -6.71
CA VAL A 136 -22.52 -27.08 -6.31
C VAL A 136 -23.77 -27.73 -5.74
N LEU A 137 -24.57 -26.98 -4.96
CA LEU A 137 -25.81 -27.50 -4.35
C LEU A 137 -26.95 -27.65 -5.36
N SER A 138 -27.08 -26.74 -6.33
CA SER A 138 -28.17 -26.77 -7.32
C SER A 138 -27.86 -27.64 -8.53
N THR A 139 -26.58 -27.80 -8.88
CA THR A 139 -26.10 -28.55 -10.05
C THR A 139 -24.90 -29.45 -9.69
N PRO A 140 -25.06 -30.49 -8.87
CA PRO A 140 -23.95 -31.34 -8.44
C PRO A 140 -23.20 -32.02 -9.59
N SER A 141 -23.89 -32.28 -10.71
CA SER A 141 -23.34 -32.90 -11.93
C SER A 141 -22.28 -32.05 -12.63
N VAL A 142 -22.13 -30.78 -12.28
CA VAL A 142 -21.10 -29.88 -12.84
C VAL A 142 -19.69 -30.28 -12.36
N VAL A 143 -19.57 -30.92 -11.20
CA VAL A 143 -18.29 -31.37 -10.67
C VAL A 143 -18.04 -32.82 -11.10
N PRO A 144 -16.87 -33.15 -11.68
CA PRO A 144 -16.58 -34.51 -12.13
C PRO A 144 -16.61 -35.55 -10.98
N PRO A 145 -17.09 -36.79 -11.23
CA PRO A 145 -17.21 -37.86 -10.21
C PRO A 145 -15.94 -38.21 -9.41
N PRO A 146 -14.69 -38.09 -9.93
CA PRO A 146 -13.52 -38.38 -9.11
C PRO A 146 -13.22 -37.31 -8.04
N ILE A 147 -13.87 -36.14 -8.09
CA ILE A 147 -13.61 -35.00 -7.18
C ILE A 147 -14.88 -34.38 -6.57
N ASP A 148 -16.07 -34.81 -6.97
CA ASP A 148 -17.37 -34.31 -6.50
C ASP A 148 -17.54 -34.42 -4.97
N GLY A 149 -17.21 -35.57 -4.39
CA GLY A 149 -17.28 -35.82 -2.95
C GLY A 149 -16.30 -34.95 -2.18
N VAL A 150 -15.08 -34.77 -2.68
CA VAL A 150 -14.05 -33.95 -2.03
C VAL A 150 -14.40 -32.47 -2.10
N VAL A 151 -14.86 -31.98 -3.25
CA VAL A 151 -15.25 -30.57 -3.45
C VAL A 151 -16.50 -30.23 -2.64
N MET A 152 -17.49 -31.13 -2.58
CA MET A 152 -18.68 -30.95 -1.76
C MET A 152 -18.35 -30.91 -0.27
N VAL A 153 -17.51 -31.84 0.22
CA VAL A 153 -17.07 -31.85 1.63
C VAL A 153 -16.24 -30.60 1.94
N ALA A 154 -15.31 -30.20 1.07
CA ALA A 154 -14.52 -28.98 1.25
C ALA A 154 -15.40 -27.73 1.28
N GLY A 155 -16.40 -27.63 0.40
CA GLY A 155 -17.38 -26.54 0.37
C GLY A 155 -18.19 -26.47 1.66
N ILE A 156 -18.71 -27.61 2.14
CA ILE A 156 -19.43 -27.69 3.42
C ILE A 156 -18.53 -27.27 4.58
N VAL A 157 -17.28 -27.76 4.63
CA VAL A 157 -16.32 -27.39 5.68
C VAL A 157 -16.04 -25.89 5.68
N VAL A 158 -15.84 -25.26 4.51
CA VAL A 158 -15.65 -23.80 4.40
C VAL A 158 -16.87 -23.05 4.92
N VAL A 159 -18.09 -23.47 4.56
CA VAL A 159 -19.33 -22.86 5.05
C VAL A 159 -19.48 -23.01 6.56
N VAL A 160 -19.23 -24.21 7.10
CA VAL A 160 -19.30 -24.48 8.54
C VAL A 160 -18.24 -23.68 9.31
N LEU A 161 -17.00 -23.59 8.80
CA LEU A 161 -15.94 -22.78 9.40
C LEU A 161 -16.27 -21.28 9.36
N ALA A 162 -16.83 -20.79 8.26
CA ALA A 162 -17.28 -19.40 8.15
C ALA A 162 -18.41 -19.09 9.13
N LEU A 163 -19.43 -19.95 9.20
CA LEU A 163 -20.56 -19.82 10.13
C LEU A 163 -20.11 -19.90 11.59
N THR A 164 -19.26 -20.87 11.93
CA THR A 164 -18.72 -21.01 13.29
C THR A 164 -17.85 -19.83 13.69
N ALA A 165 -17.01 -19.29 12.79
CA ALA A 165 -16.23 -18.08 13.01
C ALA A 165 -17.11 -16.83 13.24
N VAL A 166 -18.20 -16.70 12.49
CA VAL A 166 -19.18 -15.62 12.68
C VAL A 166 -19.89 -15.77 14.03
N VAL A 167 -20.37 -16.97 14.37
CA VAL A 167 -21.11 -17.26 15.61
C VAL A 167 -20.22 -17.10 16.84
N THR A 168 -19.03 -17.72 16.87
CA THR A 168 -18.05 -17.52 17.97
C THR A 168 -17.63 -16.07 18.08
N GLY A 169 -17.49 -15.39 16.95
CA GLY A 169 -17.25 -13.97 16.93
C GLY A 169 -18.39 -13.13 17.51
N MET A 170 -19.66 -13.54 17.34
CA MET A 170 -20.85 -12.86 17.87
C MET A 170 -20.98 -13.03 19.37
N THR A 171 -20.65 -14.22 19.87
CA THR A 171 -20.82 -14.58 21.28
C THR A 171 -19.58 -14.23 22.13
N ALA A 172 -18.37 -14.50 21.65
CA ALA A 172 -17.13 -14.38 22.42
C ALA A 172 -16.26 -13.16 22.06
N GLY A 173 -16.54 -12.48 20.94
CA GLY A 173 -15.70 -11.40 20.41
C GLY A 173 -15.45 -10.25 21.39
N LYS A 174 -16.47 -9.86 22.17
CA LYS A 174 -16.34 -8.79 23.19
C LYS A 174 -15.36 -9.15 24.32
N HIS A 175 -15.31 -10.43 24.71
CA HIS A 175 -14.40 -10.91 25.76
C HIS A 175 -12.96 -11.10 25.27
N TRP A 176 -12.75 -11.26 23.96
CA TRP A 176 -11.42 -11.52 23.39
C TRP A 176 -10.60 -10.26 23.11
N ILE A 177 -11.23 -9.09 23.06
CA ILE A 177 -10.55 -7.79 22.95
C ILE A 177 -9.60 -7.56 24.15
N HIS A 178 -9.98 -8.07 25.32
CA HIS A 178 -9.18 -7.96 26.56
C HIS A 178 -8.36 -9.22 26.87
N SER A 179 -8.27 -10.19 25.95
CA SER A 179 -7.53 -11.44 26.18
C SER A 179 -6.01 -11.25 26.08
N GLY A 180 -5.24 -11.87 26.98
CA GLY A 180 -3.76 -11.86 26.92
C GLY A 180 -3.18 -12.46 25.63
N SER A 181 -3.91 -13.35 24.95
CA SER A 181 -3.47 -13.98 23.71
C SER A 181 -3.47 -13.01 22.52
N ARG A 182 -2.30 -12.83 21.89
CA ARG A 182 -2.13 -12.01 20.66
C ARG A 182 -3.02 -12.48 19.50
N TRP A 183 -3.24 -13.80 19.40
CA TRP A 183 -4.09 -14.41 18.38
C TRP A 183 -5.57 -14.08 18.60
N ARG A 184 -6.08 -14.20 19.83
CA ARG A 184 -7.48 -13.90 20.15
C ARG A 184 -7.81 -12.41 20.00
N ARG A 185 -6.89 -11.53 20.38
CA ARG A 185 -7.01 -10.08 20.12
C ARG A 185 -7.02 -9.76 18.63
N GLY A 186 -6.07 -10.29 17.85
CA GLY A 186 -6.02 -10.07 16.41
C GLY A 186 -7.28 -10.55 15.67
N PHE A 187 -7.79 -11.72 16.06
CA PHE A 187 -9.04 -12.25 15.52
C PHE A 187 -10.26 -11.41 15.91
N ALA A 188 -10.36 -10.98 17.17
CA ALA A 188 -11.45 -10.13 17.65
C ALA A 188 -11.48 -8.77 16.94
N VAL A 189 -10.32 -8.17 16.70
CA VAL A 189 -10.19 -6.91 15.94
C VAL A 189 -10.58 -7.11 14.48
N THR A 190 -10.11 -8.18 13.84
CA THR A 190 -10.48 -8.50 12.45
C THR A 190 -11.99 -8.69 12.29
N LEU A 191 -12.61 -9.38 13.25
CA LEU A 191 -14.05 -9.61 13.24
C LEU A 191 -14.85 -8.34 13.55
N ALA A 192 -14.36 -7.48 14.45
CA ALA A 192 -14.94 -6.16 14.69
C ALA A 192 -14.88 -5.30 13.42
N ASP A 193 -13.76 -5.32 12.71
CA ASP A 193 -13.57 -4.63 11.43
C ASP A 193 -14.50 -5.19 10.33
N VAL A 194 -14.70 -6.51 10.27
CA VAL A 194 -15.69 -7.15 9.38
C VAL A 194 -17.11 -6.70 9.72
N ARG A 195 -17.47 -6.65 11.01
CA ARG A 195 -18.79 -6.15 11.43
C ARG A 195 -19.01 -4.69 11.06
N LEU A 196 -18.03 -3.84 11.36
CA LEU A 196 -18.09 -2.40 11.14
C LEU A 196 -18.03 -2.03 9.65
N GLY A 197 -17.20 -2.73 8.87
CA GLY A 197 -16.98 -2.42 7.46
C GLY A 197 -17.99 -3.07 6.52
N LEU A 198 -18.50 -4.27 6.84
CA LEU A 198 -19.31 -5.08 5.91
C LEU A 198 -20.74 -5.32 6.37
N LEU A 199 -21.00 -5.50 7.68
CA LEU A 199 -22.29 -6.03 8.17
C LEU A 199 -23.23 -5.00 8.81
N THR A 200 -22.87 -3.71 8.83
CA THR A 200 -23.77 -2.67 9.36
C THR A 200 -24.95 -2.43 8.41
N LYS A 201 -26.13 -2.12 8.96
CA LYS A 201 -27.38 -1.89 8.19
C LYS A 201 -27.22 -0.87 7.06
N GLU A 202 -26.32 0.09 7.22
CA GLU A 202 -26.07 1.17 6.27
C GLU A 202 -25.06 0.80 5.19
N THR A 203 -24.22 -0.23 5.39
CA THR A 203 -23.10 -0.58 4.48
C THR A 203 -23.35 -1.85 3.71
N TRP A 204 -23.95 -2.86 4.35
CA TRP A 204 -24.11 -4.17 3.74
C TRP A 204 -24.89 -4.15 2.42
N PRO A 205 -25.93 -3.31 2.20
CA PRO A 205 -26.66 -3.31 0.92
C PRO A 205 -25.77 -2.81 -0.22
N GLY A 206 -25.04 -1.71 0.01
CA GLY A 206 -24.14 -1.13 -0.99
C GLY A 206 -22.95 -2.04 -1.30
N VAL A 207 -22.31 -2.61 -0.27
CA VAL A 207 -21.20 -3.56 -0.45
C VAL A 207 -21.65 -4.82 -1.17
N SER A 208 -22.83 -5.36 -0.84
CA SER A 208 -23.37 -6.56 -1.50
C SER A 208 -23.73 -6.28 -2.96
N LEU A 209 -24.44 -5.19 -3.23
CA LEU A 209 -24.81 -4.79 -4.59
C LEU A 209 -23.58 -4.59 -5.48
N LEU A 210 -22.57 -3.85 -5.00
CA LEU A 210 -21.34 -3.63 -5.74
C LEU A 210 -20.53 -4.91 -5.92
N SER A 211 -20.57 -5.84 -4.96
CA SER A 211 -19.89 -7.14 -5.08
C SER A 211 -20.58 -8.05 -6.10
N ILE A 212 -21.92 -8.07 -6.13
CA ILE A 212 -22.71 -8.79 -7.13
C ILE A 212 -22.48 -8.18 -8.53
N ALA A 213 -22.51 -6.85 -8.64
CA ALA A 213 -22.23 -6.17 -9.90
C ALA A 213 -20.80 -6.44 -10.40
N THR A 214 -19.83 -6.51 -9.48
CA THR A 214 -18.45 -6.91 -9.78
C THR A 214 -18.40 -8.35 -10.30
N LEU A 215 -19.06 -9.31 -9.64
CA LEU A 215 -19.14 -10.70 -10.10
C LEU A 215 -19.79 -10.78 -11.50
N ALA A 216 -20.90 -10.07 -11.72
CA ALA A 216 -21.57 -10.01 -13.00
C ALA A 216 -20.65 -9.49 -14.12
N GLY A 217 -19.83 -8.47 -13.83
CA GLY A 217 -18.82 -7.97 -14.77
C GLY A 217 -17.76 -9.01 -15.13
N HIS A 218 -17.24 -9.75 -14.13
CA HIS A 218 -16.28 -10.85 -14.39
C HIS A 218 -16.92 -11.98 -15.21
N LEU A 219 -18.17 -12.34 -14.93
CA LEU A 219 -18.92 -13.35 -15.70
C LEU A 219 -19.20 -12.88 -17.13
N ALA A 220 -19.57 -11.61 -17.32
CA ALA A 220 -19.77 -11.05 -18.65
C ALA A 220 -18.48 -11.10 -19.49
N LEU A 221 -17.34 -10.76 -18.89
CA LEU A 221 -16.03 -10.89 -19.56
C LEU A 221 -15.71 -12.35 -19.91
N PHE A 222 -16.08 -13.29 -19.04
CA PHE A 222 -15.92 -14.73 -19.31
C PHE A 222 -16.82 -15.21 -20.45
N VAL A 223 -18.05 -14.70 -20.54
CA VAL A 223 -18.94 -14.98 -21.68
C VAL A 223 -18.33 -14.45 -22.97
N VAL A 224 -17.79 -13.23 -22.98
CA VAL A 224 -17.07 -12.68 -24.15
C VAL A 224 -15.91 -13.60 -24.54
N ALA A 225 -15.11 -14.04 -23.56
CA ALA A 225 -14.01 -14.97 -23.80
C ALA A 225 -14.48 -16.32 -24.37
N ALA A 226 -15.60 -16.85 -23.86
CA ALA A 226 -16.17 -18.10 -24.36
C ALA A 226 -16.66 -17.98 -25.80
N ARG A 227 -17.31 -16.86 -26.15
CA ARG A 227 -17.77 -16.60 -27.52
C ARG A 227 -16.59 -16.39 -28.47
N ALA A 228 -15.57 -15.63 -28.07
CA ALA A 228 -14.35 -15.45 -28.85
C ALA A 228 -13.64 -16.79 -29.08
N ALA A 229 -13.59 -17.68 -28.09
CA ALA A 229 -13.04 -19.02 -28.26
C ALA A 229 -13.91 -19.95 -29.15
N GLY A 230 -15.07 -19.52 -29.65
CA GLY A 230 -15.95 -20.33 -30.49
C GLY A 230 -16.96 -21.20 -29.73
N VAL A 231 -17.14 -21.02 -28.42
CA VAL A 231 -18.14 -21.77 -27.64
C VAL A 231 -19.55 -21.25 -27.95
N THR A 232 -20.39 -22.11 -28.51
CA THR A 232 -21.78 -21.78 -28.88
C THR A 232 -22.81 -22.13 -27.81
N ALA A 233 -22.41 -22.88 -26.78
CA ALA A 233 -23.30 -23.29 -25.68
C ALA A 233 -24.09 -22.11 -25.05
N PRO A 234 -25.33 -22.34 -24.58
CA PRO A 234 -26.12 -21.33 -23.89
C PRO A 234 -25.41 -20.77 -22.65
N VAL A 235 -25.59 -19.48 -22.36
CA VAL A 235 -24.96 -18.83 -21.19
C VAL A 235 -25.35 -19.52 -19.89
N GLY A 236 -26.57 -20.04 -19.78
CA GLY A 236 -27.03 -20.79 -18.61
C GLY A 236 -26.21 -22.05 -18.30
N GLU A 237 -25.70 -22.73 -19.33
CA GLU A 237 -24.84 -23.91 -19.17
C GLU A 237 -23.40 -23.52 -18.82
N LEU A 238 -22.94 -22.36 -19.29
CA LEU A 238 -21.59 -21.86 -19.03
C LEU A 238 -21.44 -21.22 -17.65
N LEU A 239 -22.48 -20.59 -17.13
CA LEU A 239 -22.45 -19.84 -15.86
C LEU A 239 -21.94 -20.68 -14.68
N PRO A 240 -22.43 -21.92 -14.43
CA PRO A 240 -21.87 -22.79 -13.39
C PRO A 240 -20.36 -23.01 -13.53
N LEU A 241 -19.89 -23.27 -14.75
CA LEU A 241 -18.48 -23.53 -15.04
C LEU A 241 -17.63 -22.28 -14.76
N MET A 242 -18.12 -21.11 -15.19
CA MET A 242 -17.45 -19.81 -15.03
C MET A 242 -17.35 -19.39 -13.56
N ILE A 243 -18.42 -19.58 -12.77
CA ILE A 243 -18.42 -19.26 -11.33
C ILE A 243 -17.36 -20.07 -10.59
N LEU A 244 -17.28 -21.38 -10.87
CA LEU A 244 -16.28 -22.26 -10.26
C LEU A 244 -14.85 -21.94 -10.76
N ALA A 245 -14.69 -21.54 -12.02
CA ALA A 245 -13.41 -21.06 -12.54
C ALA A 245 -12.95 -19.75 -11.86
N LEU A 246 -13.87 -18.82 -11.59
CA LEU A 246 -13.57 -17.59 -10.83
C LEU A 246 -13.18 -17.89 -9.38
N LEU A 247 -13.79 -18.89 -8.75
CA LEU A 247 -13.37 -19.35 -7.42
C LEU A 247 -11.91 -19.86 -7.45
N ALA A 248 -11.52 -20.59 -8.49
CA ALA A 248 -10.16 -21.08 -8.67
C ALA A 248 -9.13 -19.94 -8.77
N MET A 249 -9.48 -18.80 -9.37
CA MET A 249 -8.62 -17.60 -9.40
C MET A 249 -8.35 -17.01 -8.01
N GLY A 250 -9.23 -17.25 -7.04
CA GLY A 250 -9.05 -16.85 -5.65
C GLY A 250 -7.96 -17.65 -4.92
N LEU A 251 -7.53 -18.79 -5.47
CA LEU A 251 -6.50 -19.61 -4.86
C LEU A 251 -5.14 -18.91 -4.86
N PRO A 252 -4.37 -19.00 -3.77
CA PRO A 252 -3.04 -18.41 -3.65
C PRO A 252 -2.00 -19.19 -4.46
N LEU A 253 -2.32 -19.70 -5.65
CA LEU A 253 -1.44 -20.51 -6.49
C LEU A 253 -1.28 -19.92 -7.90
N ASN A 254 -1.62 -18.64 -8.08
CA ASN A 254 -1.50 -17.97 -9.38
C ASN A 254 -0.14 -17.27 -9.57
N ILE A 255 0.33 -17.21 -10.82
CA ILE A 255 1.42 -16.33 -11.27
C ILE A 255 0.83 -15.35 -12.26
N GLY A 256 0.79 -14.06 -11.94
CA GLY A 256 0.19 -13.06 -12.83
C GLY A 256 -1.27 -13.37 -13.19
N GLY A 257 -2.00 -14.08 -12.33
CA GLY A 257 -3.37 -14.53 -12.60
C GLY A 257 -3.53 -15.84 -13.38
N TRP A 258 -2.43 -16.53 -13.71
CA TRP A 258 -2.42 -17.79 -14.48
C TRP A 258 -2.21 -19.03 -13.60
N GLY A 259 -2.74 -20.18 -14.03
CA GLY A 259 -2.54 -21.52 -13.47
C GLY A 259 -3.86 -22.21 -13.06
N PRO A 260 -4.40 -21.93 -11.85
CA PRO A 260 -5.57 -22.64 -11.35
C PRO A 260 -6.83 -22.51 -12.20
N ARG A 261 -7.05 -21.35 -12.83
CA ARG A 261 -8.21 -21.11 -13.70
C ARG A 261 -8.19 -22.04 -14.90
N GLU A 262 -7.06 -22.13 -15.59
CA GLU A 262 -6.90 -22.96 -16.79
C GLU A 262 -7.14 -24.43 -16.47
N GLY A 263 -6.60 -24.92 -15.35
CA GLY A 263 -6.80 -26.30 -14.91
C GLY A 263 -8.27 -26.59 -14.56
N VAL A 264 -8.92 -25.69 -13.82
CA VAL A 264 -10.33 -25.86 -13.47
C VAL A 264 -11.24 -25.75 -14.70
N CYS A 265 -10.97 -24.84 -15.63
CA CYS A 265 -11.72 -24.78 -16.89
C CYS A 265 -11.53 -26.04 -17.75
N ALA A 266 -10.31 -26.58 -17.85
CA ALA A 266 -10.04 -27.81 -18.58
C ALA A 266 -10.86 -28.99 -18.02
N LEU A 267 -10.93 -29.10 -16.70
CA LEU A 267 -11.68 -30.14 -16.00
C LEU A 267 -13.20 -29.96 -16.18
N LEU A 268 -13.71 -28.77 -15.91
CA LEU A 268 -15.15 -28.49 -15.94
C LEU A 268 -15.73 -28.55 -17.35
N PHE A 269 -15.04 -28.00 -18.36
CA PHE A 269 -15.48 -28.11 -19.75
C PHE A 269 -15.38 -29.54 -20.29
N GLY A 270 -14.34 -30.28 -19.88
CA GLY A 270 -14.22 -31.71 -20.21
C GLY A 270 -15.39 -32.52 -19.65
N ALA A 271 -15.72 -32.32 -18.37
CA ALA A 271 -16.83 -33.01 -17.72
C ALA A 271 -18.20 -32.59 -18.26
N ALA A 272 -18.36 -31.33 -18.69
CA ALA A 272 -19.58 -30.85 -19.33
C ALA A 272 -19.72 -31.29 -20.80
N GLY A 273 -18.76 -32.03 -21.36
CA GLY A 273 -18.79 -32.46 -22.76
C GLY A 273 -18.45 -31.36 -23.77
N LEU A 274 -17.98 -30.19 -23.32
CA LEU A 274 -17.57 -29.05 -24.15
C LEU A 274 -16.11 -29.15 -24.62
N GLY A 275 -15.33 -30.08 -24.05
CA GLY A 275 -13.94 -30.35 -24.40
C GLY A 275 -12.93 -29.65 -23.49
N SER A 276 -11.95 -30.40 -22.98
CA SER A 276 -10.93 -29.85 -22.07
C SER A 276 -10.01 -28.82 -22.74
N ALA A 277 -9.63 -29.06 -23.99
CA ALA A 277 -8.84 -28.09 -24.77
C ALA A 277 -9.60 -26.77 -24.94
N GLN A 278 -10.89 -26.85 -25.24
CA GLN A 278 -11.78 -25.69 -25.35
C GLN A 278 -11.83 -24.90 -24.03
N GLY A 279 -11.96 -25.59 -22.89
CA GLY A 279 -11.92 -24.95 -21.57
C GLY A 279 -10.62 -24.18 -21.31
N VAL A 280 -9.46 -24.73 -21.70
CA VAL A 280 -8.19 -24.01 -21.62
C VAL A 280 -8.20 -22.79 -22.53
N THR A 281 -8.63 -22.93 -23.79
CA THR A 281 -8.74 -21.81 -24.73
C THR A 281 -9.58 -20.66 -24.15
N VAL A 282 -10.76 -20.95 -23.60
CA VAL A 282 -11.62 -19.94 -22.95
C VAL A 282 -10.91 -19.27 -21.78
N ALA A 283 -10.23 -20.03 -20.92
CA ALA A 283 -9.49 -19.48 -19.78
C ALA A 283 -8.32 -18.59 -20.21
N VAL A 284 -7.63 -18.96 -21.28
CA VAL A 284 -6.54 -18.17 -21.87
C VAL A 284 -7.07 -16.87 -22.45
N VAL A 285 -8.11 -16.94 -23.29
CA VAL A 285 -8.77 -15.75 -23.87
C VAL A 285 -9.24 -14.82 -22.75
N TYR A 286 -9.88 -15.35 -21.70
CA TYR A 286 -10.29 -14.55 -20.55
C TYR A 286 -9.11 -13.86 -19.85
N GLY A 287 -7.98 -14.57 -19.69
CA GLY A 287 -6.76 -13.98 -19.11
C GLY A 287 -6.21 -12.82 -19.94
N VAL A 288 -6.18 -12.97 -21.26
CA VAL A 288 -5.76 -11.92 -22.19
C VAL A 288 -6.71 -10.73 -22.13
N LEU A 289 -8.02 -10.96 -22.21
CA LEU A 289 -9.02 -9.89 -22.12
C LEU A 289 -9.01 -9.19 -20.76
N ALA A 290 -8.77 -9.91 -19.67
CA ALA A 290 -8.61 -9.32 -18.33
C ALA A 290 -7.33 -8.47 -18.23
N LEU A 291 -6.23 -8.89 -18.86
CA LEU A 291 -5.02 -8.08 -18.96
C LEU A 291 -5.28 -6.81 -19.78
N VAL A 292 -5.96 -6.93 -20.93
CA VAL A 292 -6.38 -5.79 -21.78
C VAL A 292 -7.25 -4.83 -20.99
N ALA A 293 -8.24 -5.34 -20.26
CA ALA A 293 -9.11 -4.56 -19.38
C ALA A 293 -8.32 -3.78 -18.32
N SER A 294 -7.16 -4.28 -17.89
CA SER A 294 -6.29 -3.63 -16.89
C SER A 294 -5.31 -2.60 -17.46
N LEU A 295 -5.15 -2.51 -18.79
CA LEU A 295 -4.19 -1.61 -19.45
C LEU A 295 -4.32 -0.12 -19.08
N PRO A 296 -5.50 0.44 -18.76
CA PRO A 296 -5.57 1.80 -18.23
C PRO A 296 -4.69 2.01 -16.98
N GLY A 297 -4.43 0.96 -16.20
CA GLY A 297 -3.48 0.98 -15.08
C GLY A 297 -2.03 1.22 -15.48
N ALA A 298 -1.60 0.71 -16.65
CA ALA A 298 -0.31 1.04 -17.23
C ALA A 298 -0.24 2.54 -17.61
N GLY A 299 -1.33 3.08 -18.16
CA GLY A 299 -1.47 4.51 -18.43
C GLY A 299 -1.35 5.37 -17.17
N VAL A 300 -1.96 4.95 -16.05
CA VAL A 300 -1.83 5.62 -14.74
C VAL A 300 -0.38 5.59 -14.24
N LEU A 301 0.31 4.44 -14.38
CA LEU A 301 1.73 4.32 -14.01
C LEU A 301 2.62 5.23 -14.86
N LEU A 302 2.40 5.24 -16.18
CA LEU A 302 3.16 6.06 -17.11
C LEU A 302 2.91 7.55 -16.86
N ALA A 303 1.66 7.97 -16.69
CA ALA A 303 1.31 9.36 -16.40
C ALA A 303 1.98 9.85 -15.11
N ARG A 304 2.07 9.01 -14.07
CA ARG A 304 2.77 9.34 -12.81
C ARG A 304 4.28 9.39 -13.00
N SER A 305 4.86 8.44 -13.74
CA SER A 305 6.29 8.45 -14.05
C SER A 305 6.68 9.69 -14.87
N LEU A 306 5.89 10.02 -15.89
CA LEU A 306 6.05 11.22 -16.70
C LEU A 306 5.83 12.49 -15.88
N LYS A 307 4.86 12.53 -14.95
CA LYS A 307 4.68 13.68 -14.05
C LYS A 307 5.89 13.86 -13.14
N SER A 308 6.44 12.77 -12.59
CA SER A 308 7.67 12.78 -11.79
C SER A 308 8.92 13.19 -12.57
N HIS A 309 8.98 12.90 -13.88
CA HIS A 309 10.08 13.34 -14.77
C HIS A 309 9.85 14.75 -15.33
N ARG A 310 8.60 15.22 -15.41
CA ARG A 310 8.23 16.55 -15.91
C ARG A 310 8.23 17.62 -14.83
N THR A 311 8.07 17.23 -13.56
CA THR A 311 8.36 18.09 -12.40
C THR A 311 9.82 18.51 -12.29
N ASP A 312 10.71 17.99 -13.16
CA ASP A 312 12.12 18.40 -13.26
C ASP A 312 12.35 19.61 -14.22
N ARG A 313 11.35 20.06 -15.02
CA ARG A 313 11.63 21.10 -16.04
C ARG A 313 10.61 22.24 -16.27
N SER A 314 9.43 22.31 -15.65
CA SER A 314 8.53 23.46 -15.96
C SER A 314 7.36 23.75 -15.00
N THR A 315 7.41 23.34 -13.73
CA THR A 315 6.47 23.92 -12.75
C THR A 315 7.13 25.18 -12.20
N PRO A 316 6.49 26.36 -12.28
CA PRO A 316 7.03 27.52 -11.58
C PRO A 316 7.16 27.17 -10.10
N MET A 317 8.32 27.48 -9.54
CA MET A 317 8.59 27.30 -8.11
C MET A 317 7.53 28.05 -7.31
N THR A 318 7.02 27.44 -6.24
CA THR A 318 6.06 28.12 -5.35
C THR A 318 6.79 28.94 -4.29
N VAL A 319 8.08 28.70 -4.10
CA VAL A 319 8.95 29.50 -3.24
C VAL A 319 9.69 30.59 -4.03
N GLU A 320 9.67 31.81 -3.51
CA GLU A 320 10.42 32.95 -4.02
C GLU A 320 11.55 33.31 -3.06
N ARG A 321 12.79 33.47 -3.56
CA ARG A 321 13.91 33.97 -2.76
C ARG A 321 13.77 35.49 -2.60
N VAL A 322 13.57 35.94 -1.36
CA VAL A 322 13.30 37.36 -1.05
C VAL A 322 14.56 38.10 -0.64
N VAL A 323 15.42 37.46 0.16
CA VAL A 323 16.58 38.13 0.76
C VAL A 323 17.74 37.18 0.99
N GLU A 324 18.95 37.74 0.95
CA GLU A 324 20.19 37.09 1.31
C GLU A 324 20.97 37.98 2.29
N THR A 325 21.56 37.39 3.34
CA THR A 325 22.43 38.13 4.26
C THR A 325 23.50 37.23 4.87
N ARG A 326 24.57 37.84 5.38
CA ARG A 326 25.59 37.14 6.16
C ARG A 326 25.10 36.95 7.60
N LEU A 327 25.09 35.71 8.08
CA LEU A 327 24.66 35.33 9.43
C LEU A 327 25.81 34.64 10.19
N PRO A 328 26.57 35.39 11.01
CA PRO A 328 27.50 34.80 11.96
C PRO A 328 26.74 34.09 13.07
N THR A 329 27.13 32.85 13.37
CA THR A 329 26.61 32.06 14.49
C THR A 329 27.76 31.52 15.33
N HIS A 330 27.48 30.95 16.50
CA HIS A 330 28.49 30.27 17.29
C HIS A 330 29.01 28.97 16.65
N TYR A 331 28.31 28.42 15.66
CA TYR A 331 28.79 27.26 14.90
C TYR A 331 29.74 27.66 13.77
N GLY A 332 29.62 28.88 13.26
CA GLY A 332 30.32 29.33 12.06
C GLY A 332 29.57 30.44 11.34
N VAL A 333 30.16 30.94 10.25
CA VAL A 333 29.53 31.96 9.42
C VAL A 333 28.72 31.28 8.31
N PHE A 334 27.45 31.65 8.20
CA PHE A 334 26.56 31.18 7.14
C PHE A 334 26.11 32.34 6.26
N ARG A 335 25.72 32.02 5.03
CA ARG A 335 24.89 32.87 4.19
C ARG A 335 23.45 32.43 4.39
N ALA A 336 22.64 33.32 4.95
CA ALA A 336 21.23 33.08 5.20
C ALA A 336 20.40 33.58 4.03
N TYR A 337 19.50 32.73 3.55
CA TYR A 337 18.56 33.01 2.48
C TYR A 337 17.14 32.94 3.05
N GLY A 338 16.39 34.02 2.89
CA GLY A 338 14.97 34.09 3.23
C GLY A 338 14.12 33.83 1.98
N TYR A 339 13.13 32.96 2.12
CA TYR A 339 12.19 32.59 1.08
C TYR A 339 10.76 32.83 1.54
N LEU A 340 9.85 33.10 0.60
CA LEU A 340 8.42 33.19 0.82
C LEU A 340 7.73 32.12 -0.03
N ASP A 341 6.96 31.24 0.60
CA ASP A 341 6.12 30.26 -0.10
C ASP A 341 4.81 30.91 -0.59
N ALA A 342 4.12 30.26 -1.52
CA ALA A 342 2.89 30.74 -2.13
C ALA A 342 1.72 30.90 -1.15
N ASP A 343 1.78 30.21 0.01
CA ASP A 343 0.81 30.37 1.10
C ASP A 343 1.17 31.51 2.08
N GLY A 344 2.27 32.22 1.82
CA GLY A 344 2.79 33.30 2.65
C GLY A 344 3.69 32.83 3.79
N THR A 345 4.00 31.53 3.89
CA THR A 345 4.91 31.02 4.91
C THR A 345 6.35 31.43 4.60
N GLU A 346 7.01 32.06 5.56
CA GLU A 346 8.44 32.37 5.48
C GLU A 346 9.28 31.09 5.68
N GLN A 347 10.35 30.96 4.93
CA GLN A 347 11.28 29.82 5.00
C GLN A 347 12.71 30.34 5.05
N MET A 348 13.61 29.59 5.70
CA MET A 348 15.02 29.99 5.79
C MET A 348 15.95 28.86 5.36
N ALA A 349 16.99 29.20 4.60
CA ALA A 349 18.13 28.33 4.34
C ALA A 349 19.44 28.96 4.78
N LEU A 350 20.33 28.15 5.33
CA LEU A 350 21.68 28.52 5.75
C LEU A 350 22.69 27.74 4.91
N VAL A 351 23.56 28.45 4.21
CA VAL A 351 24.62 27.88 3.40
C VAL A 351 25.97 28.20 4.02
N HIS A 352 26.81 27.17 4.20
CA HIS A 352 28.20 27.31 4.60
C HIS A 352 29.10 26.90 3.43
N GLY A 353 30.22 27.60 3.25
CA GLY A 353 31.19 27.32 2.20
C GLY A 353 30.66 27.49 0.78
N GLU A 354 31.42 26.96 -0.18
CA GLU A 354 31.06 26.90 -1.60
C GLU A 354 30.48 25.52 -1.93
N ILE A 355 29.21 25.46 -2.33
CA ILE A 355 28.50 24.20 -2.57
C ILE A 355 28.79 23.66 -3.99
N ALA A 356 29.27 22.41 -4.08
CA ALA A 356 29.63 21.76 -5.35
C ALA A 356 28.42 21.34 -6.22
N GLY A 357 27.19 21.53 -5.73
CA GLY A 357 25.94 21.13 -6.36
C GLY A 357 25.64 19.63 -6.29
N PHE A 358 26.63 18.75 -6.35
CA PHE A 358 26.45 17.29 -6.19
C PHE A 358 27.03 16.79 -4.88
N GLY A 359 26.28 15.92 -4.21
CA GLY A 359 26.71 15.28 -2.96
C GLY A 359 26.79 16.25 -1.78
N THR A 360 26.13 17.42 -1.88
CA THR A 360 26.14 18.44 -0.84
C THR A 360 25.60 17.88 0.47
N LEU A 361 26.35 18.05 1.57
CA LEU A 361 25.84 17.70 2.90
C LEU A 361 24.67 18.62 3.24
N ALA A 362 23.49 18.03 3.47
CA ALA A 362 22.28 18.80 3.65
C ALA A 362 21.45 18.32 4.84
N ARG A 363 20.85 19.28 5.55
CA ARG A 363 19.85 19.05 6.59
C ARG A 363 18.56 19.78 6.24
N VAL A 364 17.47 19.04 6.08
CA VAL A 364 16.12 19.63 6.09
C VAL A 364 15.57 19.50 7.50
N HIS A 365 15.66 20.58 8.26
CA HIS A 365 15.21 20.67 9.65
C HIS A 365 13.74 21.07 9.70
N SER A 366 12.92 20.32 10.45
CA SER A 366 11.52 20.68 10.67
C SER A 366 11.46 21.59 11.89
N GLU A 367 10.83 22.75 11.77
CA GLU A 367 10.61 23.68 12.87
C GLU A 367 10.11 22.99 14.14
N CYS A 368 10.74 23.31 15.26
CA CYS A 368 10.30 22.91 16.58
C CYS A 368 10.63 24.01 17.58
N LEU A 369 9.73 24.97 17.80
CA LEU A 369 9.95 26.11 18.69
C LEU A 369 10.41 25.68 20.09
N THR A 370 9.73 24.68 20.66
CA THR A 370 10.06 24.19 22.02
C THR A 370 11.45 23.57 22.11
N GLY A 371 11.89 22.86 21.07
CA GLY A 371 13.20 22.20 21.06
C GLY A 371 14.32 23.12 20.61
N ASP A 372 14.09 23.89 19.55
CA ASP A 372 15.11 24.69 18.88
C ASP A 372 15.42 25.99 19.64
N VAL A 373 14.40 26.63 20.25
CA VAL A 373 14.55 27.91 20.95
C VAL A 373 14.59 27.73 22.46
N PHE A 374 13.66 26.96 23.01
CA PHE A 374 13.55 26.77 24.47
C PHE A 374 14.35 25.57 25.00
N SER A 375 15.06 24.84 24.14
CA SER A 375 15.89 23.69 24.53
C SER A 375 15.13 22.63 25.33
N SER A 376 13.87 22.39 24.98
CA SER A 376 13.03 21.38 25.63
C SER A 376 13.65 19.99 25.54
N MET A 377 13.79 19.33 26.68
CA MET A 377 14.34 17.98 26.77
C MET A 377 13.37 16.88 26.31
N HIS A 378 12.09 17.20 26.07
CA HIS A 378 11.04 16.24 25.63
C HIS A 378 11.23 15.74 24.20
N CYS A 379 12.06 16.42 23.41
CA CYS A 379 12.40 16.03 22.05
C CYS A 379 13.89 16.28 21.78
N GLU A 380 14.39 15.72 20.69
CA GLU A 380 15.80 15.84 20.31
C GLU A 380 16.06 16.90 19.22
N CYS A 381 15.07 17.75 18.92
CA CYS A 381 15.11 18.67 17.78
C CYS A 381 16.25 19.70 17.90
N GLY A 382 16.40 20.34 19.06
CA GLY A 382 17.45 21.34 19.30
C GLY A 382 18.85 20.75 19.19
N ASP A 383 19.07 19.58 19.78
CA ASP A 383 20.35 18.86 19.69
C ASP A 383 20.67 18.45 18.25
N GLN A 384 19.67 17.98 17.49
CA GLN A 384 19.83 17.67 16.07
C GLN A 384 20.13 18.93 15.24
N LEU A 385 19.50 20.07 15.54
CA LEU A 385 19.79 21.33 14.85
C LEU A 385 21.27 21.73 15.07
N ALA A 386 21.70 21.71 16.33
CA ALA A 386 23.08 22.02 16.71
C ALA A 386 24.09 21.06 16.06
N ALA A 387 23.82 19.75 16.12
CA ALA A 387 24.68 18.73 15.52
C ALA A 387 24.77 18.86 14.00
N ALA A 388 23.65 19.18 13.32
CA ALA A 388 23.66 19.41 11.88
C ALA A 388 24.47 20.65 11.48
N LEU A 389 24.32 21.76 12.21
CA LEU A 389 25.08 22.99 11.94
C LEU A 389 26.59 22.77 12.14
N ARG A 390 26.99 22.05 13.20
CA ARG A 390 28.40 21.67 13.41
C ARG A 390 28.92 20.77 12.28
N ALA A 391 28.19 19.72 11.94
CA ALA A 391 28.59 18.81 10.86
C ALA A 391 28.77 19.53 9.50
N ILE A 392 27.89 20.48 9.19
CA ILE A 392 28.00 21.30 7.97
C ILE A 392 29.26 22.17 7.98
N VAL A 393 29.62 22.76 9.12
CA VAL A 393 30.82 23.59 9.25
C VAL A 393 32.09 22.73 9.23
N GLU A 394 32.08 21.58 9.90
CA GLU A 394 33.18 20.61 9.90
C GLU A 394 33.46 20.03 8.50
N GLU A 395 32.42 19.79 7.69
CA GLU A 395 32.55 19.38 6.28
C GLU A 395 33.11 20.53 5.41
N GLY A 396 33.06 21.79 5.88
CA GLY A 396 33.52 22.98 5.19
C GLY A 396 32.55 23.52 4.13
N ALA A 397 31.56 22.73 3.71
CA ALA A 397 30.47 23.20 2.85
C ALA A 397 29.17 22.41 3.05
N GLY A 398 28.02 23.09 3.03
CA GLY A 398 26.72 22.42 3.15
C GLY A 398 25.54 23.36 3.30
N VAL A 399 24.34 22.77 3.36
CA VAL A 399 23.06 23.51 3.41
C VAL A 399 22.17 23.01 4.54
N LEU A 400 21.66 23.91 5.36
CA LEU A 400 20.54 23.63 6.25
C LEU A 400 19.31 24.39 5.77
N VAL A 401 18.21 23.68 5.49
CA VAL A 401 16.89 24.29 5.25
C VAL A 401 16.09 24.16 6.53
N TYR A 402 15.69 25.28 7.11
CA TYR A 402 14.78 25.35 8.25
C TYR A 402 13.36 25.53 7.73
N ALA A 403 12.60 24.42 7.72
CA ALA A 403 11.25 24.38 7.19
C ALA A 403 10.24 24.81 8.26
N GLN A 404 9.78 26.07 8.17
CA GLN A 404 8.72 26.63 9.01
C GLN A 404 7.35 26.06 8.62
N GLY A 405 6.41 26.10 9.56
CA GLY A 405 5.10 25.46 9.44
C GLY A 405 5.12 23.98 9.81
N HIS A 406 6.28 23.41 10.13
CA HIS A 406 6.43 22.00 10.51
C HIS A 406 6.27 21.71 12.00
N GLU A 407 5.96 22.73 12.81
CA GLU A 407 5.76 22.57 14.24
C GLU A 407 4.72 21.47 14.55
N GLY A 408 5.04 20.62 15.53
CA GLY A 408 4.22 19.49 15.92
C GLY A 408 4.07 18.40 14.86
N ARG A 409 4.94 18.35 13.84
CA ARG A 409 4.75 17.55 12.61
C ARG A 409 3.65 18.10 11.72
N GLY A 410 3.57 19.43 11.59
CA GLY A 410 2.63 20.12 10.71
C GLY A 410 1.24 20.32 11.30
N ILE A 411 1.03 20.07 12.59
CA ILE A 411 -0.24 20.37 13.29
C ILE A 411 -0.23 21.75 13.96
N GLY A 412 0.93 22.40 14.04
CA GLY A 412 1.12 23.69 14.69
C GLY A 412 1.35 23.62 16.20
N LEU A 413 1.78 24.74 16.77
CA LEU A 413 2.24 24.85 18.15
C LEU A 413 1.14 24.53 19.18
N LEU A 414 -0.06 25.12 19.03
CA LEU A 414 -1.15 24.92 20.01
C LEU A 414 -1.62 23.46 20.06
N ALA A 415 -1.70 22.81 18.91
CA ALA A 415 -2.06 21.40 18.80
C ALA A 415 -0.98 20.50 19.43
N LYS A 416 0.30 20.80 19.17
CA LYS A 416 1.43 20.14 19.82
C LYS A 416 1.36 20.23 21.34
N LEU A 417 1.11 21.41 21.91
CA LEU A 417 1.03 21.58 23.36
C LEU A 417 -0.16 20.80 23.97
N LYS A 418 -1.30 20.76 23.27
CA LYS A 418 -2.44 19.90 23.67
C LYS A 418 -2.06 18.41 23.64
N ALA A 419 -1.30 17.98 22.64
CA ALA A 419 -0.82 16.60 22.52
C ALA A 419 0.20 16.26 23.61
N MET A 420 1.11 17.20 23.95
CA MET A 420 2.06 17.02 25.05
C MET A 420 1.36 16.84 26.40
N ARG A 421 0.33 17.65 26.70
CA ARG A 421 -0.47 17.45 27.91
C ARG A 421 -1.08 16.04 28.00
N LEU A 422 -1.58 15.51 26.90
CA LEU A 422 -2.10 14.14 26.87
C LEU A 422 -0.99 13.08 27.03
N GLN A 423 0.23 13.40 26.60
CA GLN A 423 1.39 12.52 26.81
C GLN A 423 1.85 12.49 28.27
N ASP A 424 1.69 13.60 28.98
CA ASP A 424 1.91 13.67 30.44
C ASP A 424 0.87 12.82 31.18
N GLU A 425 -0.34 12.70 30.63
CA GLU A 425 -1.40 11.79 31.12
C GLU A 425 -1.17 10.32 30.70
N GLY A 426 -0.10 10.03 29.97
CA GLY A 426 0.37 8.67 29.68
C GLY A 426 0.15 8.17 28.24
N LEU A 427 -0.46 8.98 27.35
CA LEU A 427 -0.61 8.60 25.94
C LEU A 427 0.74 8.71 25.21
N ASP A 428 0.97 7.88 24.20
CA ASP A 428 2.09 8.14 23.29
C ASP A 428 1.77 9.24 22.26
N THR A 429 2.77 9.67 21.49
CA THR A 429 2.60 10.75 20.51
C THR A 429 1.55 10.45 19.43
N VAL A 430 1.40 9.18 19.04
CA VAL A 430 0.42 8.79 18.02
C VAL A 430 -0.97 8.78 18.62
N GLU A 431 -1.12 8.22 19.82
CA GLU A 431 -2.38 8.16 20.56
C GLU A 431 -2.90 9.56 20.90
N ALA A 432 -2.02 10.46 21.35
CA ALA A 432 -2.38 11.84 21.67
C ALA A 432 -2.93 12.59 20.44
N ASN A 433 -2.29 12.46 19.28
CA ASN A 433 -2.79 13.09 18.05
C ASN A 433 -4.14 12.51 17.63
N ILE A 434 -4.32 11.18 17.70
CA ILE A 434 -5.59 10.52 17.38
C ILE A 434 -6.70 10.98 18.32
N ALA A 435 -6.43 11.08 19.63
CA ALA A 435 -7.39 11.56 20.61
C ALA A 435 -7.86 13.00 20.35
N LEU A 436 -6.99 13.83 19.75
CA LEU A 436 -7.30 15.20 19.35
C LEU A 436 -7.93 15.31 17.95
N GLY A 437 -8.13 14.19 17.24
CA GLY A 437 -8.65 14.18 15.87
C GLY A 437 -7.67 14.73 14.83
N LEU A 438 -6.37 14.68 15.13
CA LEU A 438 -5.30 15.25 14.30
C LEU A 438 -4.53 14.16 13.53
N PRO A 439 -3.93 14.50 12.38
CA PRO A 439 -3.03 13.60 11.68
C PRO A 439 -1.77 13.29 12.50
N VAL A 440 -1.19 12.10 12.28
CA VAL A 440 0.07 11.69 12.94
C VAL A 440 1.26 12.48 12.41
N ASP A 441 1.25 12.83 11.11
CA ASP A 441 2.27 13.63 10.44
C ASP A 441 1.62 14.32 9.24
N ALA A 442 1.64 15.65 9.21
CA ALA A 442 1.04 16.49 8.17
C ALA A 442 2.09 17.28 7.38
N ARG A 443 3.38 16.97 7.55
CA ARG A 443 4.46 17.71 6.90
C ARG A 443 4.52 17.46 5.39
N ASP A 444 4.87 18.50 4.65
CA ASP A 444 5.18 18.50 3.23
C ASP A 444 6.59 19.11 3.03
N TYR A 445 7.47 18.43 2.29
CA TYR A 445 8.83 18.92 2.04
C TYR A 445 9.01 19.55 0.65
N ARG A 446 7.93 19.90 -0.05
CA ARG A 446 7.99 20.64 -1.33
C ARG A 446 8.85 21.90 -1.25
N ALA A 447 8.52 22.83 -0.35
CA ALA A 447 9.24 24.09 -0.22
C ALA A 447 10.74 23.86 0.01
N ALA A 448 11.09 22.87 0.84
CA ALA A 448 12.49 22.53 1.08
C ALA A 448 13.20 21.95 -0.16
N ALA A 449 12.51 21.15 -0.97
CA ALA A 449 13.06 20.62 -2.23
C ALA A 449 13.28 21.72 -3.27
N GLU A 450 12.33 22.66 -3.36
CA GLU A 450 12.41 23.81 -4.24
C GLU A 450 13.54 24.75 -3.80
N ILE A 451 13.67 25.07 -2.51
CA ILE A 451 14.81 25.83 -1.97
C ILE A 451 16.16 25.19 -2.31
N LEU A 452 16.30 23.87 -2.16
CA LEU A 452 17.54 23.16 -2.55
C LEU A 452 17.84 23.31 -4.05
N THR A 453 16.81 23.23 -4.88
CA THR A 453 16.92 23.40 -6.34
C THR A 453 17.37 24.81 -6.69
N ASP A 454 16.78 25.83 -6.06
CA ASP A 454 17.11 27.25 -6.26
C ASP A 454 18.54 27.58 -5.78
N LEU A 455 19.02 26.91 -4.74
CA LEU A 455 20.41 26.99 -4.29
C LEU A 455 21.39 26.25 -5.23
N GLY A 456 20.91 25.62 -6.31
CA GLY A 456 21.75 24.89 -7.27
C GLY A 456 22.18 23.49 -6.79
N VAL A 457 21.54 22.95 -5.75
CA VAL A 457 21.82 21.62 -5.22
C VAL A 457 21.12 20.56 -6.08
N ARG A 458 21.92 19.79 -6.81
CA ARG A 458 21.50 18.70 -7.70
C ARG A 458 21.43 17.35 -7.01
N SER A 459 22.25 17.12 -5.98
CA SER A 459 22.11 15.95 -5.12
C SER A 459 22.64 16.18 -3.71
N VAL A 460 22.06 15.47 -2.73
CA VAL A 460 22.37 15.63 -1.31
C VAL A 460 22.86 14.35 -0.63
N ARG A 461 23.82 14.51 0.29
CA ARG A 461 24.06 13.59 1.41
C ARG A 461 23.17 14.07 2.57
N LEU A 462 22.04 13.41 2.80
CA LEU A 462 20.98 13.92 3.66
C LEU A 462 21.16 13.48 5.12
N LEU A 463 21.32 14.45 6.03
CA LEU A 463 21.34 14.27 7.49
C LEU A 463 19.92 13.99 8.03
N SER A 464 19.50 12.72 8.11
CA SER A 464 18.15 12.35 8.55
C SER A 464 18.00 10.92 9.09
N ASN A 465 17.26 10.81 10.21
CA ASN A 465 16.79 9.53 10.76
C ASN A 465 15.35 9.18 10.36
N ASN A 466 14.65 10.07 9.65
CA ASN A 466 13.26 9.89 9.26
C ASN A 466 13.16 9.32 7.82
N PRO A 467 12.69 8.06 7.63
CA PRO A 467 12.53 7.48 6.30
C PRO A 467 11.45 8.18 5.45
N THR A 468 10.36 8.64 6.07
CA THR A 468 9.28 9.36 5.35
C THR A 468 9.78 10.67 4.75
N LYS A 469 10.68 11.37 5.46
CA LYS A 469 11.33 12.59 4.92
C LYS A 469 12.16 12.29 3.67
N VAL A 470 12.89 11.17 3.68
CA VAL A 470 13.67 10.70 2.52
C VAL A 470 12.75 10.45 1.33
N ASP A 471 11.64 9.73 1.55
CA ASP A 471 10.67 9.40 0.51
C ASP A 471 10.00 10.66 -0.07
N GLN A 472 9.57 11.60 0.78
CA GLN A 472 8.95 12.84 0.32
C GLN A 472 9.93 13.74 -0.44
N LEU A 473 11.15 13.95 0.04
CA LEU A 473 12.14 14.76 -0.69
C LEU A 473 12.44 14.17 -2.09
N LYS A 474 12.54 12.84 -2.20
CA LYS A 474 12.67 12.17 -3.50
C LYS A 474 11.45 12.39 -4.39
N LEU A 475 10.24 12.34 -3.83
CA LEU A 475 9.00 12.62 -4.54
C LEU A 475 8.97 14.05 -5.12
N HIS A 476 9.58 15.01 -4.42
CA HIS A 476 9.72 16.41 -4.86
C HIS A 476 10.97 16.67 -5.70
N GLY A 477 11.63 15.63 -6.21
CA GLY A 477 12.73 15.76 -7.17
C GLY A 477 14.13 15.85 -6.56
N VAL A 478 14.29 15.79 -5.23
CA VAL A 478 15.62 15.82 -4.60
C VAL A 478 16.33 14.48 -4.79
N ARG A 479 17.48 14.50 -5.47
CA ARG A 479 18.34 13.32 -5.58
C ARG A 479 19.15 13.12 -4.31
N ILE A 480 18.84 12.08 -3.55
CA ILE A 480 19.58 11.71 -2.34
C ILE A 480 20.64 10.67 -2.70
N SER A 481 21.92 11.05 -2.68
CA SER A 481 23.06 10.15 -2.97
C SER A 481 23.44 9.29 -1.77
N GLU A 482 23.24 9.83 -0.57
CA GLU A 482 23.56 9.15 0.69
C GLU A 482 22.59 9.61 1.77
N ARG A 483 22.29 8.73 2.72
CA ARG A 483 21.58 9.08 3.94
C ARG A 483 22.56 8.99 5.10
N VAL A 484 22.91 10.13 5.67
CA VAL A 484 23.81 10.25 6.82
C VAL A 484 22.96 10.26 8.10
N PRO A 485 23.09 9.27 9.00
CA PRO A 485 22.38 9.29 10.28
C PRO A 485 22.79 10.49 11.13
N LEU A 486 21.83 11.09 11.84
CA LEU A 486 22.07 12.21 12.75
C LEU A 486 21.63 11.81 14.16
N LEU A 487 22.48 11.04 14.83
CA LEU A 487 22.17 10.45 16.13
C LEU A 487 22.63 11.40 17.24
N VAL A 488 21.78 11.58 18.26
CA VAL A 488 22.07 12.38 19.45
C VAL A 488 21.76 11.53 20.68
N THR A 489 22.49 11.74 21.76
CA THR A 489 22.33 10.94 22.99
C THR A 489 20.93 11.17 23.58
N PRO A 490 20.16 10.09 23.86
CA PRO A 490 18.87 10.22 24.51
C PRO A 490 19.03 10.70 25.96
N ASN A 491 17.97 11.27 26.51
CA ASN A 491 17.83 11.57 27.94
C ASN A 491 16.56 10.90 28.49
N ASP A 492 16.38 10.93 29.81
CA ASP A 492 15.27 10.26 30.47
C ASP A 492 13.89 10.79 30.01
N GLU A 493 13.79 12.09 29.72
CA GLU A 493 12.54 12.74 29.30
C GLU A 493 12.12 12.35 27.87
N ASN A 494 13.07 12.25 26.93
CA ASN A 494 12.76 11.94 25.53
C ASN A 494 12.88 10.46 25.16
N LEU A 495 13.40 9.58 26.03
CA LEU A 495 13.62 8.18 25.69
C LEU A 495 12.34 7.49 25.19
N ARG A 496 11.22 7.71 25.88
CA ARG A 496 9.91 7.18 25.48
C ARG A 496 9.49 7.69 24.09
N TYR A 497 9.66 8.97 23.84
CA TYR A 497 9.35 9.61 22.55
C TYR A 497 10.22 9.06 21.41
N LEU A 498 11.51 8.85 21.67
CA LEU A 498 12.46 8.28 20.71
C LEU A 498 12.14 6.80 20.39
N ARG A 499 11.74 6.01 21.39
CA ARG A 499 11.24 4.64 21.18
C ARG A 499 9.98 4.61 20.33
N THR A 500 9.02 5.50 20.59
CA THR A 500 7.83 5.64 19.74
C THR A 500 8.23 5.96 18.28
N LYS A 501 9.21 6.85 18.07
CA LYS A 501 9.74 7.14 16.73
C LYS A 501 10.38 5.91 16.06
N GLN A 502 11.14 5.11 16.79
CA GLN A 502 11.79 3.89 16.27
C GLN A 502 10.75 2.81 15.95
N GLU A 503 9.91 2.45 16.92
CA GLU A 503 9.02 1.29 16.86
C GLU A 503 7.78 1.54 15.99
N ARG A 504 7.14 2.72 16.14
CA ARG A 504 5.88 3.04 15.46
C ARG A 504 6.07 3.84 14.18
N MET A 505 7.15 4.62 14.08
CA MET A 505 7.40 5.50 12.93
C MET A 505 8.61 5.07 12.10
N HIS A 506 9.26 3.96 12.48
CA HIS A 506 10.38 3.35 11.74
C HIS A 506 11.57 4.29 11.54
N HIS A 507 11.78 5.23 12.46
CA HIS A 507 12.99 6.06 12.45
C HIS A 507 14.23 5.18 12.68
N PHE A 508 15.33 5.50 11.99
CA PHE A 508 16.60 4.80 12.15
C PHE A 508 17.34 5.34 13.37
N LEU A 509 17.21 4.66 14.51
CA LEU A 509 17.77 5.05 15.81
C LEU A 509 18.47 3.84 16.49
N PRO A 510 19.50 3.24 15.87
CA PRO A 510 20.12 2.00 16.36
C PRO A 510 20.81 2.14 17.72
N HIS A 511 21.19 3.37 18.12
CA HIS A 511 21.84 3.63 19.39
C HIS A 511 20.93 3.40 20.61
N LEU A 512 19.60 3.40 20.43
CA LEU A 512 18.65 3.08 21.51
C LEU A 512 18.74 1.62 21.94
N ASP A 513 19.01 0.72 20.99
CA ASP A 513 19.14 -0.72 21.26
C ASP A 513 20.50 -1.04 21.92
N LEU A 514 21.55 -0.31 21.54
CA LEU A 514 22.90 -0.48 22.08
C LEU A 514 23.00 -0.04 23.54
N ALA A 515 22.33 1.06 23.93
CA ALA A 515 22.28 1.51 25.31
C ALA A 515 21.70 0.43 26.25
N GLU A 516 20.64 -0.26 25.83
CA GLU A 516 20.02 -1.33 26.62
C GLU A 516 20.90 -2.60 26.70
N SER A 517 21.70 -2.90 25.67
CA SER A 517 22.61 -4.05 25.71
C SER A 517 23.76 -3.85 26.70
N SER A 518 24.24 -2.61 26.82
CA SER A 518 25.26 -2.19 27.78
C SER A 518 24.73 -2.22 29.22
N GLU A 519 23.49 -1.77 29.46
CA GLU A 519 22.86 -1.83 30.78
C GLU A 519 22.51 -3.27 31.22
N ARG A 520 22.23 -4.16 30.26
CA ARG A 520 21.94 -5.58 30.53
C ARG A 520 23.17 -6.49 30.59
N GLY A 521 24.39 -5.94 30.50
CA GLY A 521 25.64 -6.71 30.58
C GLY A 521 25.81 -7.75 29.46
N GLN A 522 25.17 -7.55 28.31
CA GLN A 522 25.32 -8.42 27.15
C GLN A 522 26.34 -7.80 26.19
N GLY A 523 27.48 -8.48 26.00
CA GLY A 523 28.61 -7.98 25.19
C GLY A 523 28.20 -7.55 23.77
N LEU A 524 28.81 -6.46 23.29
CA LEU A 524 28.55 -5.88 21.97
C LEU A 524 28.80 -6.89 20.82
N PRO A 525 27.91 -6.98 19.82
CA PRO A 525 28.24 -7.58 18.53
C PRO A 525 29.13 -6.64 17.70
N GLU A 526 30.21 -7.18 17.17
CA GLU A 526 31.35 -6.54 16.51
C GLU A 526 31.06 -6.03 15.08
N ALA A 527 29.94 -5.33 14.85
CA ALA A 527 29.51 -4.98 13.49
C ALA A 527 28.99 -3.54 13.34
N LEU A 528 29.82 -2.53 13.63
CA LEU A 528 29.57 -1.13 13.23
C LEU A 528 30.83 -0.36 12.76
N HIS A 529 31.87 -1.07 12.32
CA HIS A 529 32.94 -0.47 11.51
C HIS A 529 32.88 -1.01 10.09
N GLN A 530 31.90 -0.53 9.30
CA GLN A 530 31.96 -0.53 7.83
C GLN A 530 30.87 0.35 7.22
#